data_AF-K9SE89-F1
#
_entry.id   AF-K9SE89-F1
#
_cell.length_a   1.000
_cell.length_b   1.000
_cell.length_c   1.000
_cell.angle_alpha   90.00
_cell.angle_beta   90.00
_cell.angle_gamma   90.00
#
_symmetry.space_group_name_H-M   'P 1'
#
loop_
_entity.id
_entity.type
_entity.pdbx_description
1 polymer ?
#
loop_
_entity_poly.entity_id
_entity_poly.type
_entity_poly.pdbx_seq_one_letter_code
_entity_poly.pdbx_strand_id
1 'polypeptide(L)'
;MQQILSRSPQLWLPLLAIAIGYAILGHTLADLFRDRIFDLWQALLIWLGVLTLGTLAIPVGLGGIIAAIAALAIIFVRVGWGLALLAAIVTIVVMWLGLRETDSEDEQAVLAPIHWYEYIGVALMLLLTIALTLSTLHQFAAPLATVLIGLIGGAIVVAGPQIRDLGLPASDRLKLMGMTTGGGFLIGLLHGLITYRFAVLSWLA
;
A
#
# COMPACT_ATOMS: atom_id res chain seq x y z
N MET A 1 8.82 -15.70 -16.33
CA MET A 1 7.66 -15.51 -15.42
C MET A 1 7.36 -16.75 -14.57
N GLN A 2 7.20 -17.95 -15.13
CA GLN A 2 6.88 -19.16 -14.34
C GLN A 2 7.93 -19.55 -13.27
N GLN A 3 9.22 -19.36 -13.55
CA GLN A 3 10.30 -19.60 -12.56
C GLN A 3 10.41 -18.56 -11.44
N ILE A 4 9.78 -17.39 -11.60
CA ILE A 4 9.81 -16.28 -10.61
C ILE A 4 8.66 -16.45 -9.62
N LEU A 5 7.49 -16.89 -10.10
CA LEU A 5 6.32 -17.18 -9.25
C LEU A 5 6.54 -18.38 -8.32
N SER A 6 7.48 -19.27 -8.65
CA SER A 6 7.88 -20.41 -7.81
C SER A 6 8.91 -20.04 -6.73
N ARG A 7 9.53 -18.87 -6.81
CA ARG A 7 10.46 -18.37 -5.78
C ARG A 7 9.69 -17.61 -4.71
N SER A 8 9.27 -18.42 -3.75
CA SER A 8 8.98 -18.14 -2.35
C SER A 8 7.67 -17.44 -1.94
N PRO A 9 6.99 -17.94 -0.88
CA PRO A 9 5.84 -17.26 -0.26
C PRO A 9 6.17 -15.88 0.31
N GLN A 10 7.46 -15.51 0.37
CA GLN A 10 7.93 -14.25 0.96
C GLN A 10 7.68 -13.03 0.08
N LEU A 11 7.54 -13.20 -1.25
CA LEU A 11 7.14 -12.11 -2.17
C LEU A 11 5.61 -11.92 -2.20
N TRP A 12 4.86 -13.00 -2.00
CA TRP A 12 3.40 -12.99 -2.09
C TRP A 12 2.75 -12.24 -0.93
N LEU A 13 3.31 -12.36 0.28
CA LEU A 13 2.74 -11.70 1.46
C LEU A 13 2.81 -10.16 1.36
N PRO A 14 3.95 -9.54 0.98
CA PRO A 14 4.03 -8.10 0.76
C PRO A 14 3.17 -7.63 -0.42
N LEU A 15 3.17 -8.37 -1.53
CA LEU A 15 2.32 -8.05 -2.69
C LEU A 15 0.84 -8.11 -2.34
N LEU A 16 0.41 -9.11 -1.56
CA LEU A 16 -0.97 -9.24 -1.11
C LEU A 16 -1.38 -8.09 -0.19
N ALA A 17 -0.53 -7.73 0.77
CA ALA A 17 -0.79 -6.60 1.66
C ALA A 17 -0.88 -5.26 0.89
N ILE A 18 -0.03 -5.06 -0.12
CA ILE A 18 -0.14 -3.92 -1.03
C ILE A 18 -1.45 -3.98 -1.81
N ALA A 19 -1.82 -5.14 -2.38
CA ALA A 19 -3.07 -5.32 -3.10
C ALA A 19 -4.30 -5.01 -2.21
N ILE A 20 -4.29 -5.46 -0.95
CA ILE A 20 -5.33 -5.17 0.05
C ILE A 20 -5.39 -3.66 0.34
N GLY A 21 -4.24 -3.01 0.55
CA GLY A 21 -4.19 -1.56 0.74
C GLY A 21 -4.82 -0.81 -0.44
N TYR A 22 -4.44 -1.18 -1.66
CA TYR A 22 -5.03 -0.58 -2.86
C TYR A 22 -6.52 -0.92 -3.04
N ALA A 23 -6.98 -2.11 -2.61
CA ALA A 23 -8.40 -2.44 -2.57
C ALA A 23 -9.18 -1.55 -1.59
N ILE A 24 -8.62 -1.25 -0.42
CA ILE A 24 -9.24 -0.31 0.53
C ILE A 24 -9.37 1.07 -0.13
N LEU A 25 -8.34 1.56 -0.82
CA LEU A 25 -8.44 2.83 -1.57
C LEU A 25 -9.49 2.81 -2.67
N GLY A 26 -9.64 1.67 -3.36
CA GLY A 26 -10.71 1.47 -4.33
C GLY A 26 -12.09 1.62 -3.73
N HIS A 27 -12.29 0.99 -2.59
CA HIS A 27 -13.53 1.07 -1.86
C HIS A 27 -13.83 2.51 -1.41
N THR A 28 -12.84 3.19 -0.82
CA THR A 28 -12.98 4.58 -0.35
C THR A 28 -13.23 5.55 -1.47
N LEU A 29 -12.69 5.30 -2.67
CA LEU A 29 -13.00 6.10 -3.84
C LEU A 29 -14.47 5.91 -4.26
N ALA A 30 -14.99 4.68 -4.19
CA ALA A 30 -16.42 4.45 -4.43
C ALA A 30 -17.29 5.26 -3.46
N ASP A 31 -16.88 5.36 -2.19
CA ASP A 31 -17.55 6.17 -1.17
C ASP A 31 -17.46 7.68 -1.49
N LEU A 32 -16.29 8.18 -1.88
CA LEU A 32 -16.12 9.59 -2.26
C LEU A 32 -16.94 9.97 -3.51
N PHE A 33 -17.02 9.07 -4.50
CA PHE A 33 -17.89 9.25 -5.67
C PHE A 33 -19.36 9.30 -5.27
N ARG A 34 -19.76 8.46 -4.32
CA ARG A 34 -21.12 8.41 -3.79
C ARG A 34 -21.49 9.71 -3.07
N ASP A 35 -20.60 10.22 -2.22
CA ASP A 35 -20.87 11.38 -1.36
C ASP A 35 -20.72 12.73 -2.09
N ARG A 36 -20.37 12.71 -3.40
CA ARG A 36 -20.17 13.90 -4.25
C ARG A 36 -19.23 14.96 -3.66
N ILE A 37 -18.29 14.53 -2.83
CA ILE A 37 -17.33 15.43 -2.16
C ILE A 37 -16.37 16.06 -3.17
N PHE A 38 -16.07 15.35 -4.26
CA PHE A 38 -15.25 15.83 -5.37
C PHE A 38 -15.95 15.61 -6.70
N ASP A 39 -15.70 16.50 -7.66
CA ASP A 39 -16.07 16.27 -9.05
C ASP A 39 -15.34 15.04 -9.59
N LEU A 40 -16.02 14.30 -10.48
CA LEU A 40 -15.55 13.01 -11.00
C LEU A 40 -14.11 13.09 -11.52
N TRP A 41 -13.79 14.19 -12.19
CA TRP A 41 -12.48 14.46 -12.79
C TRP A 41 -11.38 14.74 -11.76
N GLN A 42 -11.70 15.42 -10.66
CA GLN A 42 -10.75 15.72 -9.60
C GLN A 42 -10.39 14.46 -8.81
N ALA A 43 -11.41 13.65 -8.51
CA ALA A 43 -11.24 12.34 -7.91
C ALA A 43 -10.36 11.47 -8.81
N LEU A 44 -10.66 11.36 -10.10
CA LEU A 44 -9.85 10.60 -11.07
C LEU A 44 -8.40 11.09 -11.20
N LEU A 45 -8.14 12.40 -11.20
CA LEU A 45 -6.79 12.97 -11.36
C LEU A 45 -5.90 12.75 -10.12
N ILE A 46 -6.43 13.00 -8.93
CA ILE A 46 -5.74 12.70 -7.67
C ILE A 46 -5.39 11.21 -7.62
N TRP A 47 -6.31 10.39 -8.11
CA TRP A 47 -6.19 8.94 -8.07
C TRP A 47 -5.22 8.39 -9.12
N LEU A 48 -5.25 8.90 -10.35
CA LEU A 48 -4.27 8.57 -11.38
C LEU A 48 -2.85 8.92 -10.89
N GLY A 49 -2.68 10.06 -10.20
CA GLY A 49 -1.43 10.45 -9.57
C GLY A 49 -0.99 9.46 -8.49
N VAL A 50 -1.87 9.08 -7.57
CA VAL A 50 -1.58 8.08 -6.52
C VAL A 50 -1.17 6.73 -7.10
N LEU A 51 -1.88 6.23 -8.13
CA LEU A 51 -1.62 4.94 -8.75
C LEU A 51 -0.31 4.92 -9.53
N THR A 52 -0.13 5.90 -10.41
CA THR A 52 1.05 5.98 -11.28
C THR A 52 2.31 6.28 -10.47
N LEU A 53 2.22 7.10 -9.43
CA LEU A 53 3.40 7.49 -8.68
C LEU A 53 3.71 6.51 -7.54
N GLY A 54 2.70 5.88 -6.94
CA GLY A 54 2.90 4.79 -5.98
C GLY A 54 3.55 3.56 -6.61
N THR A 55 3.17 3.20 -7.84
CA THR A 55 3.83 2.11 -8.59
C THR A 55 5.28 2.41 -8.96
N LEU A 56 5.61 3.68 -9.21
CA LEU A 56 6.96 4.14 -9.49
C LEU A 56 7.83 4.27 -8.23
N ALA A 57 7.22 4.54 -7.07
CA ALA A 57 7.93 4.84 -5.83
C ALA A 57 8.27 3.64 -4.96
N ILE A 58 7.43 2.59 -4.98
CA ILE A 58 7.62 1.39 -4.16
C ILE A 58 9.00 0.72 -4.38
N PRO A 59 9.55 0.62 -5.61
CA PRO A 59 10.87 0.04 -5.85
C PRO A 59 12.05 0.77 -5.19
N VAL A 60 11.87 2.01 -4.71
CA VAL A 60 12.94 2.84 -4.12
C VAL A 60 13.23 2.45 -2.65
N GLY A 61 12.33 1.74 -1.97
CA GLY A 61 12.51 1.23 -0.60
C GLY A 61 12.44 2.30 0.51
N LEU A 62 13.05 3.48 0.32
CA LEU A 62 13.05 4.59 1.28
C LEU A 62 11.64 5.17 1.53
N GLY A 63 10.81 5.19 0.48
CA GLY A 63 9.43 5.65 0.58
C GLY A 63 8.59 4.79 1.53
N GLY A 64 8.91 3.49 1.65
CA GLY A 64 8.19 2.57 2.53
C GLY A 64 8.44 2.81 4.01
N ILE A 65 9.69 3.14 4.39
CA ILE A 65 10.03 3.41 5.80
C ILE A 65 9.36 4.69 6.28
N ILE A 66 9.43 5.75 5.46
CA ILE A 66 8.80 7.03 5.76
C ILE A 66 7.28 6.90 5.85
N ALA A 67 6.68 6.14 4.93
CA ALA A 67 5.29 5.74 4.98
C ALA A 67 4.91 5.04 6.29
N ALA A 68 5.66 4.02 6.70
CA ALA A 68 5.40 3.27 7.93
C ALA A 68 5.47 4.18 9.17
N ILE A 69 6.45 5.07 9.25
CA ILE A 69 6.57 6.05 10.36
C ILE A 69 5.33 6.95 10.40
N ALA A 70 4.89 7.47 9.25
CA ALA A 70 3.73 8.34 9.19
C ALA A 70 2.42 7.63 9.60
N ALA A 71 2.22 6.39 9.16
CA ALA A 71 1.09 5.57 9.59
C ALA A 71 1.06 5.40 11.12
N LEU A 72 2.20 5.06 11.72
CA LEU A 72 2.32 4.89 13.18
C LEU A 72 2.05 6.20 13.93
N ALA A 73 2.57 7.32 13.44
CA ALA A 73 2.33 8.64 14.02
C ALA A 73 0.83 9.01 14.00
N ILE A 74 0.12 8.70 12.91
CA ILE A 74 -1.32 8.96 12.81
C ILE A 74 -2.11 8.07 13.76
N ILE A 75 -1.80 6.76 13.83
CA ILE A 75 -2.46 5.86 14.79
C ILE A 75 -2.24 6.34 16.22
N PHE A 76 -1.02 6.77 16.54
CA PHE A 76 -0.69 7.32 17.84
C PHE A 76 -1.58 8.52 18.19
N VAL A 77 -1.71 9.49 17.28
CA VAL A 77 -2.55 10.68 17.50
C VAL A 77 -4.05 10.34 17.58
N ARG A 78 -4.53 9.39 16.76
CA ARG A 78 -5.97 9.10 16.63
C ARG A 78 -6.51 8.13 17.65
N VAL A 79 -5.70 7.16 18.07
CA VAL A 79 -6.19 5.99 18.83
C VAL A 79 -5.36 5.70 20.09
N GLY A 80 -4.24 6.41 20.28
CA GLY A 80 -3.42 6.36 21.49
C GLY A 80 -2.30 5.31 21.47
N TRP A 81 -1.50 5.33 22.53
CA TRP A 81 -0.24 4.56 22.65
C TRP A 81 -0.39 3.05 22.46
N GLY A 82 -1.44 2.43 23.04
CA GLY A 82 -1.58 0.98 23.03
C GLY A 82 -1.72 0.39 21.62
N LEU A 83 -2.57 1.01 20.79
CA LEU A 83 -2.76 0.57 19.41
C LEU A 83 -1.61 1.00 18.51
N ALA A 84 -1.00 2.17 18.73
CA ALA A 84 0.22 2.53 18.02
C ALA A 84 1.36 1.53 18.25
N LEU A 85 1.53 1.05 19.48
CA LEU A 85 2.51 0.03 19.81
C LEU A 85 2.19 -1.30 19.12
N LEU A 86 0.92 -1.71 19.10
CA LEU A 86 0.50 -2.92 18.38
C LEU A 86 0.81 -2.82 16.87
N ALA A 87 0.45 -1.71 16.23
CA ALA A 87 0.79 -1.49 14.82
C ALA A 87 2.31 -1.51 14.61
N ALA A 88 3.09 -0.89 15.50
CA ALA A 88 4.55 -0.91 15.41
C ALA A 88 5.11 -2.32 15.51
N ILE A 89 4.61 -3.13 16.45
CA ILE A 89 5.01 -4.54 16.60
C ILE A 89 4.67 -5.33 15.33
N VAL A 90 3.46 -5.18 14.79
CA VAL A 90 3.06 -5.87 13.55
C VAL A 90 3.95 -5.44 12.37
N THR A 91 4.18 -4.13 12.21
CA THR A 91 5.09 -3.59 11.19
C THR A 91 6.49 -4.19 11.33
N ILE A 92 7.06 -4.21 12.54
CA ILE A 92 8.39 -4.75 12.81
C ILE A 92 8.44 -6.25 12.52
N VAL A 93 7.42 -7.01 12.93
CA VAL A 93 7.35 -8.46 12.67
C VAL A 93 7.30 -8.74 11.16
N VAL A 94 6.48 -7.99 10.42
CA VAL A 94 6.39 -8.13 8.95
C VAL A 94 7.71 -7.72 8.29
N MET A 95 8.31 -6.62 8.73
CA MET A 95 9.63 -6.18 8.25
C MET A 95 10.69 -7.23 8.53
N TRP A 96 10.72 -7.78 9.74
CA TRP A 96 11.69 -8.80 10.13
C TRP A 96 11.52 -10.09 9.34
N LEU A 97 10.28 -10.56 9.15
CA LEU A 97 10.00 -11.72 8.30
C LEU A 97 10.34 -11.48 6.83
N GLY A 98 10.17 -10.25 6.36
CA GLY A 98 10.42 -9.88 4.96
C GLY A 98 11.88 -9.60 4.60
N LEU A 99 12.65 -9.03 5.53
CA LEU A 99 14.05 -8.63 5.32
C LEU A 99 15.06 -9.75 5.60
N ARG A 100 14.66 -10.83 6.29
CA ARG A 100 15.56 -11.93 6.68
C ARG A 100 16.17 -12.70 5.50
N GLU A 101 15.67 -12.51 4.28
CA GLU A 101 16.16 -13.14 3.05
C GLU A 101 16.75 -12.17 2.03
N THR A 102 16.65 -10.84 2.24
CA THR A 102 17.34 -9.85 1.39
C THR A 102 18.83 -9.68 1.72
N ASP A 103 19.31 -10.30 2.80
CA ASP A 103 20.73 -10.24 3.21
C ASP A 103 21.64 -11.23 2.46
N SER A 104 21.12 -12.04 1.52
CA SER A 104 21.95 -12.91 0.68
C SER A 104 22.29 -12.22 -0.66
N GLU A 105 23.50 -11.67 -0.73
CA GLU A 105 24.27 -11.39 -1.96
C GLU A 105 23.80 -10.18 -2.82
N ASP A 106 24.09 -8.94 -2.38
CA ASP A 106 24.75 -7.91 -3.21
C ASP A 106 24.91 -6.57 -2.43
N GLU A 107 26.08 -6.36 -1.82
CA GLU A 107 26.44 -5.13 -1.10
C GLU A 107 26.55 -3.88 -2.01
N GLN A 108 26.45 -4.01 -3.34
CA GLN A 108 26.69 -2.89 -4.26
C GLN A 108 25.46 -2.04 -4.58
N ALA A 109 24.25 -2.48 -4.24
CA ALA A 109 23.02 -1.76 -4.57
C ALA A 109 22.62 -0.66 -3.56
N VAL A 110 23.40 -0.45 -2.49
CA VAL A 110 23.05 0.45 -1.37
C VAL A 110 23.54 1.91 -1.56
N LEU A 111 24.37 2.18 -2.57
CA LEU A 111 25.02 3.50 -2.75
C LEU A 111 24.73 4.20 -4.10
N ALA A 112 23.61 3.87 -4.75
CA ALA A 112 23.16 4.66 -5.90
C ALA A 112 22.63 6.03 -5.42
N PRO A 113 23.07 7.16 -6.00
CA PRO A 113 22.59 8.47 -5.60
C PRO A 113 21.08 8.59 -5.86
N ILE A 114 20.32 9.03 -4.85
CA ILE A 114 18.87 9.19 -4.95
C ILE A 114 18.54 10.19 -6.06
N HIS A 115 17.75 9.77 -7.05
CA HIS A 115 17.38 10.63 -8.17
C HIS A 115 16.20 11.55 -7.79
N TRP A 116 16.08 12.72 -8.43
CA TRP A 116 15.07 13.74 -8.06
C TRP A 116 13.62 13.21 -8.10
N TYR A 117 13.31 12.30 -9.03
CA TYR A 117 11.99 11.69 -9.14
C TYR A 117 11.69 10.70 -8.00
N GLU A 118 12.70 10.19 -7.32
CA GLU A 118 12.55 9.29 -6.17
C GLU A 118 12.07 10.05 -4.94
N TYR A 119 12.50 11.31 -4.76
CA TYR A 119 11.95 12.20 -3.73
C TYR A 119 10.47 12.49 -3.92
N ILE A 120 10.04 12.65 -5.18
CA ILE A 120 8.62 12.78 -5.54
C ILE A 120 7.88 11.50 -5.15
N GLY A 121 8.46 10.34 -5.46
CA GLY A 121 7.92 9.04 -5.05
C GLY A 121 7.76 8.89 -3.53
N VAL A 122 8.76 9.33 -2.76
CA VAL A 122 8.72 9.32 -1.28
C VAL A 122 7.59 10.21 -0.75
N ALA A 123 7.50 11.46 -1.23
CA ALA A 123 6.45 12.39 -0.80
C ALA A 123 5.04 11.84 -1.10
N LEU A 124 4.89 11.09 -2.19
CA LEU A 124 3.61 10.52 -2.59
C LEU A 124 3.28 9.23 -1.85
N MET A 125 4.27 8.39 -1.55
CA MET A 125 4.08 7.24 -0.65
C MET A 125 3.67 7.69 0.75
N LEU A 126 4.21 8.81 1.21
CA LEU A 126 3.76 9.44 2.44
C LEU A 126 2.27 9.83 2.36
N LEU A 127 1.88 10.59 1.34
CA LEU A 127 0.47 10.99 1.14
C LEU A 127 -0.48 9.80 1.00
N LEU A 128 -0.06 8.78 0.24
CA LEU A 128 -0.79 7.54 0.07
C LEU A 128 -1.00 6.83 1.40
N THR A 129 0.03 6.78 2.23
CA THR A 129 -0.02 6.10 3.52
C THR A 129 -0.93 6.84 4.50
N ILE A 130 -0.89 8.17 4.51
CA ILE A 130 -1.83 8.99 5.28
C ILE A 130 -3.27 8.70 4.85
N ALA A 131 -3.55 8.69 3.55
CA ALA A 131 -4.88 8.38 3.03
C ALA A 131 -5.35 6.97 3.42
N LEU A 132 -4.48 5.96 3.30
CA LEU A 132 -4.74 4.57 3.68
C LEU A 132 -5.01 4.43 5.18
N THR A 133 -4.20 5.05 6.03
CA THR A 133 -4.38 5.02 7.48
C THR A 133 -5.71 5.65 7.87
N LEU A 134 -6.03 6.83 7.32
CA LEU A 134 -7.31 7.49 7.59
C LEU A 134 -8.49 6.64 7.14
N SER A 135 -8.41 6.06 5.94
CA SER A 135 -9.45 5.20 5.39
C SER A 135 -9.70 3.96 6.24
N THR A 136 -8.63 3.24 6.59
CA THR A 136 -8.72 1.98 7.33
C THR A 136 -9.27 2.18 8.73
N LEU A 137 -8.92 3.30 9.40
CA LEU A 137 -9.44 3.65 10.72
C LEU A 137 -10.95 3.95 10.73
N HIS A 138 -11.53 4.39 9.60
CA HIS A 138 -12.97 4.66 9.52
C HIS A 138 -13.79 3.40 9.17
N GLN A 139 -13.21 2.46 8.43
CA GLN A 139 -13.93 1.29 7.92
C GLN A 139 -13.93 0.08 8.86
N PHE A 140 -12.91 -0.06 9.70
CA PHE A 140 -12.72 -1.25 10.54
C PHE A 140 -12.69 -0.92 12.03
N ALA A 141 -13.02 -1.90 12.87
CA ALA A 141 -12.83 -1.79 14.31
C ALA A 141 -11.36 -1.46 14.65
N ALA A 142 -11.15 -0.57 15.62
CA ALA A 142 -9.84 0.01 15.92
C ALA A 142 -8.68 -1.02 16.05
N PRO A 143 -8.85 -2.19 16.70
CA PRO A 143 -7.77 -3.19 16.77
C PRO A 143 -7.46 -3.82 15.41
N LEU A 144 -8.49 -4.14 14.61
CA LEU A 144 -8.32 -4.74 13.28
C LEU A 144 -7.68 -3.74 12.31
N ALA A 145 -8.14 -2.48 12.33
CA ALA A 145 -7.55 -1.41 11.52
C ALA A 145 -6.06 -1.25 11.81
N THR A 146 -5.69 -1.28 13.09
CA THR A 146 -4.32 -1.16 13.57
C THR A 146 -3.42 -2.29 13.04
N VAL A 147 -3.91 -3.54 13.08
CA VAL A 147 -3.18 -4.70 12.53
C VAL A 147 -3.03 -4.57 11.02
N LEU A 148 -4.09 -4.20 10.30
CA LEU A 148 -4.05 -4.02 8.84
C LEU A 148 -3.05 -2.93 8.43
N ILE A 149 -3.04 -1.80 9.13
CA ILE A 149 -2.09 -0.71 8.86
C ILE A 149 -0.66 -1.17 9.14
N GLY A 150 -0.42 -1.94 10.20
CA GLY A 150 0.90 -2.51 10.49
C GLY A 150 1.36 -3.50 9.40
N LEU A 151 0.45 -4.36 8.93
CA LEU A 151 0.70 -5.29 7.83
C LEU A 151 1.06 -4.54 6.54
N ILE A 152 0.25 -3.55 6.15
CA ILE A 152 0.47 -2.75 4.94
C ILE A 152 1.78 -1.95 5.06
N GLY A 153 2.03 -1.30 6.19
CA GLY A 153 3.25 -0.53 6.43
C GLY A 153 4.50 -1.40 6.32
N GLY A 154 4.53 -2.55 7.01
CA GLY A 154 5.65 -3.48 6.92
C GLY A 154 5.83 -4.06 5.50
N ALA A 155 4.73 -4.39 4.82
CA ALA A 155 4.76 -4.91 3.46
C ALA A 155 5.31 -3.91 2.44
N ILE A 156 4.95 -2.63 2.54
CA ILE A 156 5.48 -1.59 1.65
C ILE A 156 7.00 -1.45 1.83
N VAL A 157 7.48 -1.49 3.09
CA VAL A 157 8.92 -1.43 3.40
C VAL A 157 9.68 -2.62 2.78
N VAL A 158 9.10 -3.81 2.87
CA VAL A 158 9.71 -5.06 2.43
C VAL A 158 9.65 -5.24 0.90
N ALA A 159 8.53 -4.86 0.27
CA ALA A 159 8.30 -5.12 -1.15
C ALA A 159 9.29 -4.36 -2.04
N GLY A 160 9.73 -3.16 -1.65
CA GLY A 160 10.68 -2.36 -2.42
C GLY A 160 12.01 -3.08 -2.68
N PRO A 161 12.78 -3.40 -1.62
CA PRO A 161 14.00 -4.18 -1.73
C PRO A 161 13.77 -5.55 -2.39
N GLN A 162 12.76 -6.32 -1.96
CA GLN A 162 12.52 -7.64 -2.54
C GLN A 162 12.28 -7.60 -4.06
N ILE A 163 11.50 -6.64 -4.55
CA ILE A 163 11.25 -6.50 -5.99
C ILE A 163 12.48 -6.01 -6.74
N ARG A 164 13.31 -5.18 -6.09
CA ARG A 164 14.60 -4.76 -6.66
C ARG A 164 15.54 -5.95 -6.84
N ASP A 165 15.59 -6.82 -5.84
CA ASP A 165 16.53 -7.94 -5.74
C ASP A 165 16.08 -9.16 -6.57
N LEU A 166 14.88 -9.14 -7.16
CA LEU A 166 14.43 -10.14 -8.15
C LEU A 166 15.26 -10.14 -9.46
N GLY A 167 16.20 -9.22 -9.64
CA GLY A 167 17.02 -9.12 -10.86
C GLY A 167 16.20 -8.82 -12.14
N LEU A 168 14.95 -8.38 -11.97
CA LEU A 168 14.03 -8.12 -13.06
C LEU A 168 14.38 -6.81 -13.79
N PRO A 169 14.19 -6.75 -15.13
CA PRO A 169 14.21 -5.50 -15.86
C PRO A 169 13.23 -4.50 -15.25
N ALA A 170 13.57 -3.21 -15.24
CA ALA A 170 12.73 -2.16 -14.65
C ALA A 170 11.30 -2.16 -15.22
N SER A 171 11.13 -2.46 -16.50
CA SER A 171 9.82 -2.60 -17.16
C SER A 171 8.96 -3.70 -16.56
N ASP A 172 9.54 -4.83 -16.16
CA ASP A 172 8.80 -5.96 -15.62
C ASP A 172 8.50 -5.78 -14.12
N ARG A 173 9.38 -5.09 -13.38
CA ARG A 173 9.07 -4.63 -12.00
C ARG A 173 7.88 -3.68 -11.99
N LEU A 174 7.82 -2.75 -12.94
CA LEU A 174 6.70 -1.83 -13.09
C LEU A 174 5.41 -2.54 -13.48
N LYS A 175 5.46 -3.53 -14.37
CA LYS A 175 4.28 -4.35 -14.69
C LYS A 175 3.76 -5.11 -13.48
N LEU A 176 4.64 -5.76 -12.71
CA LEU A 176 4.24 -6.50 -11.51
C LEU A 176 3.57 -5.59 -10.48
N MET A 177 4.17 -4.43 -10.22
CA MET A 177 3.60 -3.43 -9.32
C MET A 177 2.29 -2.85 -9.85
N GLY A 178 2.23 -2.50 -11.13
CA GLY A 178 1.02 -2.01 -11.78
C GLY A 178 -0.13 -3.00 -11.74
N MET A 179 0.14 -4.28 -11.97
CA MET A 179 -0.89 -5.34 -11.88
C MET A 179 -1.37 -5.56 -10.45
N THR A 180 -0.45 -5.54 -9.47
CA THR A 180 -0.79 -5.78 -8.06
C THR A 180 -1.62 -4.63 -7.49
N THR A 181 -1.14 -3.40 -7.68
CA THR A 181 -1.80 -2.18 -7.20
C THR A 181 -3.09 -1.89 -7.97
N GLY A 182 -3.06 -1.96 -9.31
CA GLY A 182 -4.22 -1.74 -10.16
C GLY A 182 -5.28 -2.83 -9.99
N GLY A 183 -4.88 -4.09 -9.88
CA GLY A 183 -5.78 -5.21 -9.64
C GLY A 183 -6.46 -5.12 -8.28
N GLY A 184 -5.69 -4.92 -7.21
CA GLY A 184 -6.24 -4.71 -5.86
C GLY A 184 -7.24 -3.56 -5.83
N PHE A 185 -6.87 -2.42 -6.42
CA PHE A 185 -7.76 -1.27 -6.52
C PHE A 185 -9.06 -1.54 -7.28
N LEU A 186 -8.98 -2.11 -8.48
CA LEU A 186 -10.17 -2.39 -9.29
C LEU A 186 -11.14 -3.29 -8.54
N ILE A 187 -10.63 -4.30 -7.83
CA ILE A 187 -11.44 -5.17 -6.99
C ILE A 187 -12.14 -4.35 -5.89
N GLY A 188 -11.40 -3.50 -5.18
CA GLY A 188 -11.95 -2.64 -4.13
C GLY A 188 -13.01 -1.65 -4.61
N LEU A 189 -12.76 -1.02 -5.77
CA LEU A 189 -13.67 -0.07 -6.40
C LEU A 189 -14.97 -0.74 -6.83
N LEU A 190 -14.86 -1.86 -7.55
CA LEU A 190 -16.02 -2.64 -7.96
C LEU A 190 -16.80 -3.13 -6.75
N HIS A 191 -16.10 -3.61 -5.72
CA HIS A 191 -16.73 -3.99 -4.46
C HIS A 191 -17.54 -2.82 -3.89
N GLY A 192 -16.93 -1.65 -3.65
CA GLY A 192 -17.63 -0.49 -3.07
C GLY A 192 -18.83 -0.02 -3.88
N LEU A 193 -18.72 0.02 -5.20
CA LEU A 193 -19.84 0.36 -6.09
C LEU A 193 -20.98 -0.67 -6.00
N ILE A 194 -20.65 -1.95 -5.90
CA ILE A 194 -21.64 -3.04 -5.80
C ILE A 194 -22.32 -3.05 -4.43
N THR A 195 -21.57 -2.99 -3.33
CA THR A 195 -22.13 -3.04 -1.97
C THR A 195 -23.12 -1.89 -1.74
N TYR A 196 -22.83 -0.71 -2.29
CA TYR A 196 -23.75 0.41 -2.29
C TYR A 196 -25.06 0.12 -3.03
N ARG A 197 -24.98 -0.45 -4.24
CA ARG A 197 -26.16 -0.75 -5.06
C ARG A 197 -27.11 -1.72 -4.36
N PHE A 198 -26.57 -2.71 -3.64
CA PHE A 198 -27.38 -3.63 -2.84
C PHE A 198 -27.99 -2.98 -1.59
N ALA A 199 -27.26 -2.10 -0.90
CA ALA A 199 -27.79 -1.37 0.27
C ALA A 199 -28.92 -0.39 -0.08
N VAL A 200 -28.89 0.24 -1.26
CA VAL A 200 -29.98 1.12 -1.72
C VAL A 200 -31.21 0.31 -2.13
N LEU A 201 -31.01 -0.82 -2.81
CA LEU A 201 -32.12 -1.69 -3.23
C LEU A 201 -32.83 -2.35 -2.04
N SER A 202 -32.11 -2.69 -0.97
CA SER A 202 -32.72 -3.25 0.25
C SER A 202 -33.45 -2.24 1.12
N TRP A 203 -33.20 -0.93 0.95
CA TRP A 203 -33.95 0.14 1.61
C TRP A 203 -35.23 0.54 0.87
N LEU A 204 -35.34 0.19 -0.41
CA LEU A 204 -36.49 0.51 -1.27
C LEU A 204 -37.47 -0.65 -1.46
N ALA A 205 -37.14 -1.84 -0.95
CA ALA A 205 -37.97 -3.05 -0.96
C ALA A 205 -38.63 -3.27 0.40
#